data_AF-A0A351UN34-F1
#
_entry.id   AF-A0A351UN34-F1
#
_cell.length_a   1.000
_cell.length_b   1.000
_cell.length_c   1.000
_cell.angle_alpha   90.00
_cell.angle_beta   90.00
_cell.angle_gamma   90.00
#
_symmetry.space_group_name_H-M   'P 1'
#
loop_
_entity.id
_entity.type
_entity.pdbx_description
1 polymer ?
#
loop_
_entity_poly.entity_id
_entity_poly.type
_entity_poly.pdbx_seq_one_letter_code
_entity_poly.pdbx_strand_id
1 'polypeptide(L)'
;MTRTFIKDLFYRFHHGDRKLFVRFIAVGVLNTIFGYSLFALLIFVGLHYALAALVGQVLGVLFNFKTTGRLVFGSRDNSLLLRFLGVYSFTYVVNVFALKGLKGLGWNMYLAGAAMLLPMAIIAFLLNKRLVFMAKK
;
A
#
# COMPACT_ATOMS: atom_id res chain seq x y z
N MET A 1 -23.15 10.62 32.65
CA MET A 1 -23.31 9.54 31.64
C MET A 1 -22.69 9.88 30.28
N THR A 2 -22.42 11.15 29.95
CA THR A 2 -21.91 11.62 28.64
C THR A 2 -20.39 11.47 28.44
N ARG A 3 -19.59 11.39 29.52
CA ARG A 3 -18.12 11.23 29.45
C ARG A 3 -17.68 9.85 28.93
N THR A 4 -18.53 8.84 29.01
CA THR A 4 -18.22 7.47 28.55
C THR A 4 -18.36 7.34 27.04
N PHE A 5 -19.35 8.01 26.43
CA PHE A 5 -19.63 7.91 24.99
C PHE A 5 -18.56 8.57 24.12
N ILE A 6 -18.06 9.74 24.54
CA ILE A 6 -16.96 10.43 23.82
C ILE A 6 -15.65 9.66 23.98
N LYS A 7 -15.40 9.08 25.17
CA LYS A 7 -14.23 8.21 25.38
C LYS A 7 -14.32 6.94 24.55
N ASP A 8 -15.48 6.29 24.45
CA ASP A 8 -15.66 5.10 23.60
C ASP A 8 -15.54 5.43 22.10
N LEU A 9 -16.03 6.59 21.68
CA LEU A 9 -15.89 7.07 20.30
C LEU A 9 -14.42 7.35 19.96
N PHE A 10 -13.68 8.01 20.85
CA PHE A 10 -12.25 8.30 20.68
C PHE A 10 -11.38 7.04 20.80
N TYR A 11 -11.73 6.11 21.69
CA TYR A 11 -11.04 4.84 21.90
C TYR A 11 -11.20 3.90 20.70
N ARG A 12 -12.41 3.83 20.10
CA ARG A 12 -12.67 3.08 18.86
C ARG A 12 -11.97 3.68 17.64
N PHE A 13 -11.89 5.01 17.55
CA PHE A 13 -11.16 5.70 16.48
C PHE A 13 -9.65 5.46 16.56
N HIS A 14 -9.04 5.44 17.74
CA HIS A 14 -7.59 5.27 17.88
C HIS A 14 -7.11 3.79 17.85
N HIS A 15 -7.88 2.84 18.38
CA HIS A 15 -7.46 1.44 18.44
C HIS A 15 -7.70 0.64 17.15
N GLY A 16 -8.77 0.98 16.41
CA GLY A 16 -9.05 0.33 15.12
C GLY A 16 -7.94 0.61 14.11
N ASP A 17 -7.46 1.86 14.07
CA ASP A 17 -6.49 2.33 13.08
C ASP A 17 -5.11 1.73 13.26
N ARG A 18 -4.65 1.56 14.50
CA ARG A 18 -3.36 0.90 14.77
C ARG A 18 -3.35 -0.55 14.31
N LYS A 19 -4.41 -1.30 14.63
CA LYS A 19 -4.54 -2.72 14.20
C LYS A 19 -4.61 -2.82 12.67
N LEU A 20 -5.33 -1.90 12.04
CA LEU A 20 -5.46 -1.83 10.58
C LEU A 20 -4.12 -1.50 9.92
N PHE A 21 -3.36 -0.57 10.47
CA PHE A 21 -2.03 -0.20 9.97
C PHE A 21 -1.04 -1.35 10.12
N VAL A 22 -1.01 -2.05 11.26
CA VAL A 22 -0.16 -3.25 11.44
C VAL A 22 -0.52 -4.33 10.42
N ARG A 23 -1.82 -4.58 10.20
CA ARG A 23 -2.27 -5.49 9.13
C ARG A 23 -1.84 -4.99 7.75
N PHE A 24 -1.91 -3.70 7.49
CA PHE A 24 -1.47 -3.10 6.22
C PHE A 24 0.02 -3.34 5.96
N ILE A 25 0.87 -3.14 6.96
CA ILE A 25 2.31 -3.44 6.84
C ILE A 25 2.55 -4.94 6.63
N ALA A 26 1.91 -5.81 7.42
CA ALA A 26 2.05 -7.26 7.28
C ALA A 26 1.60 -7.77 5.90
N VAL A 27 0.45 -7.29 5.42
CA VAL A 27 -0.06 -7.61 4.08
C VAL A 27 0.84 -6.99 2.99
N GLY A 28 1.40 -5.80 3.24
CA GLY A 28 2.40 -5.18 2.37
C GLY A 28 3.63 -6.06 2.18
N VAL A 29 4.18 -6.61 3.27
CA VAL A 29 5.31 -7.57 3.21
C VAL A 29 4.92 -8.82 2.42
N LEU A 30 3.75 -9.40 2.69
CA LEU A 30 3.22 -10.55 1.94
C LEU A 30 3.12 -10.25 0.43
N ASN A 31 2.63 -9.06 0.08
CA ASN A 31 2.49 -8.63 -1.31
C ASN A 31 3.83 -8.44 -2.00
N THR A 32 4.84 -7.89 -1.29
CA THR A 32 6.20 -7.77 -1.82
C THR A 32 6.82 -9.13 -2.07
N ILE A 33 6.68 -10.07 -1.13
CA ILE A 33 7.14 -11.46 -1.30
C ILE A 33 6.47 -12.08 -2.52
N PHE A 34 5.13 -12.01 -2.61
CA PHE A 34 4.40 -12.56 -3.74
C PHE A 34 4.82 -11.95 -5.09
N GLY A 35 4.90 -10.62 -5.18
CA GLY A 35 5.28 -9.93 -6.41
C GLY A 35 6.70 -10.28 -6.87
N TYR A 36 7.66 -10.32 -5.94
CA TYR A 36 9.03 -10.70 -6.24
C TYR A 36 9.15 -12.19 -6.62
N SER A 37 8.49 -13.08 -5.88
CA SER A 37 8.46 -14.51 -6.20
C SER A 37 7.87 -14.78 -7.57
N LEU A 38 6.81 -14.05 -7.95
CA LEU A 38 6.21 -14.17 -9.27
C LEU A 38 7.17 -13.70 -10.37
N PHE A 39 7.81 -12.55 -10.19
CA PHE A 39 8.84 -12.07 -11.11
C PHE A 39 9.98 -13.10 -11.25
N ALA A 40 10.51 -13.59 -10.13
CA ALA A 40 11.59 -14.57 -10.11
C ALA A 40 11.20 -15.89 -10.78
N LEU A 41 9.97 -16.37 -10.58
CA LEU A 41 9.45 -17.57 -11.22
C LEU A 41 9.34 -17.38 -12.74
N LEU A 42 8.84 -16.23 -13.20
CA LEU A 42 8.74 -15.95 -14.63
C LEU A 42 10.11 -15.91 -15.31
N ILE A 43 11.11 -15.29 -14.66
CA ILE A 43 12.50 -15.32 -15.12
C ILE A 43 13.03 -16.76 -15.15
N PHE A 44 12.77 -17.55 -14.09
CA PHE A 44 13.25 -18.92 -13.97
C PHE A 44 12.73 -19.84 -15.09
N VAL A 45 11.48 -19.64 -15.52
CA VAL A 45 10.87 -20.38 -16.65
C VAL A 45 11.37 -19.88 -18.02
N GLY A 46 12.25 -18.87 -18.05
CA GLY A 46 12.89 -18.37 -19.27
C GLY A 46 12.15 -17.21 -19.94
N LEU A 47 11.21 -16.56 -19.26
CA LEU A 47 10.52 -15.39 -19.81
C LEU A 47 11.46 -14.19 -19.87
N HIS A 48 11.40 -13.43 -20.97
CA HIS A 48 12.18 -12.21 -21.13
C HIS A 48 11.89 -11.22 -20.00
N TYR A 49 12.93 -10.58 -19.44
CA TYR A 49 12.82 -9.77 -18.22
C TYR A 49 11.77 -8.66 -18.31
N ALA A 50 11.62 -8.03 -19.47
CA ALA A 50 10.61 -7.01 -19.70
C ALA A 50 9.18 -7.56 -19.57
N LEU A 51 8.92 -8.76 -20.12
CA LEU A 51 7.63 -9.43 -20.00
C LEU A 51 7.42 -9.96 -18.58
N ALA A 52 8.45 -10.52 -17.95
CA ALA A 52 8.39 -10.96 -16.56
C ALA A 52 8.06 -9.80 -15.61
N ALA A 53 8.68 -8.64 -15.82
CA ALA A 53 8.39 -7.42 -15.06
C ALA A 53 6.96 -6.94 -15.31
N LEU A 54 6.50 -6.91 -16.56
CA LEU A 54 5.14 -6.46 -16.90
C LEU A 54 4.07 -7.38 -16.30
N VAL A 55 4.18 -8.69 -16.51
CA VAL A 55 3.24 -9.68 -16.00
C VAL A 55 3.29 -9.72 -14.47
N GLY A 56 4.50 -9.71 -13.89
CA GLY A 56 4.71 -9.65 -12.45
C GLY A 56 4.09 -8.40 -11.82
N GLN A 57 4.24 -7.25 -12.46
CA GLN A 57 3.64 -6.00 -11.99
C GLN A 57 2.11 -6.04 -12.04
N VAL A 58 1.52 -6.50 -13.15
CA VAL A 58 0.05 -6.58 -13.29
C VAL A 58 -0.53 -7.54 -12.25
N LEU A 59 -0.03 -8.76 -12.19
CA LEU A 59 -0.52 -9.77 -11.25
C LEU A 59 -0.23 -9.39 -9.79
N GLY A 60 0.93 -8.78 -9.52
CA GLY A 60 1.29 -8.26 -8.21
C GLY A 60 0.35 -7.16 -7.73
N VAL A 61 0.00 -6.19 -8.58
CA VAL A 61 -0.97 -5.13 -8.25
C VAL A 61 -2.38 -5.71 -8.02
N LEU A 62 -2.81 -6.66 -8.86
CA LEU A 62 -4.11 -7.33 -8.69
C LEU A 62 -4.18 -8.14 -7.39
N PHE A 63 -3.11 -8.86 -7.06
CA PHE A 63 -2.98 -9.58 -5.80
C PHE A 63 -3.02 -8.62 -4.63
N ASN A 64 -2.25 -7.53 -4.70
CA ASN A 64 -2.19 -6.50 -3.67
C ASN A 64 -3.56 -5.84 -3.44
N PHE A 65 -4.31 -5.53 -4.50
CA PHE A 65 -5.67 -5.01 -4.39
C PHE A 65 -6.57 -5.99 -3.63
N LYS A 66 -6.55 -7.28 -3.97
CA LYS A 66 -7.39 -8.29 -3.32
C LYS A 66 -6.98 -8.54 -1.87
N THR A 67 -5.68 -8.67 -1.58
CA THR A 67 -5.19 -8.93 -0.23
C THR A 67 -5.38 -7.72 0.67
N THR A 68 -5.03 -6.52 0.21
CA THR A 68 -5.23 -5.28 0.96
C THR A 68 -6.71 -5.02 1.19
N GLY A 69 -7.56 -5.14 0.16
CA GLY A 69 -8.99 -4.97 0.29
C GLY A 69 -9.62 -5.95 1.28
N ARG A 70 -9.33 -7.25 1.14
CA ARG A 70 -9.97 -8.30 1.95
C ARG A 70 -9.38 -8.45 3.36
N LEU A 71 -8.06 -8.48 3.48
CA LEU A 71 -7.36 -8.81 4.74
C LEU A 71 -7.15 -7.59 5.64
N VAL A 72 -6.97 -6.41 5.04
CA VAL A 72 -6.82 -5.16 5.80
C VAL A 72 -8.20 -4.55 6.01
N PHE A 73 -8.89 -4.19 4.93
CA PHE A 73 -10.11 -3.36 5.00
C PHE A 73 -11.44 -4.13 5.00
N GLY A 74 -11.43 -5.46 4.83
CA GLY A 74 -12.64 -6.28 4.81
C GLY A 74 -13.55 -6.11 3.58
N SER A 75 -13.10 -5.40 2.54
CA SER A 75 -13.86 -5.18 1.31
C SER A 75 -13.62 -6.27 0.27
N ARG A 76 -14.67 -6.62 -0.48
CA ARG A 76 -14.63 -7.55 -1.63
C ARG A 76 -15.10 -6.88 -2.94
N ASP A 77 -15.27 -5.56 -2.91
CA ASP A 77 -15.82 -4.82 -4.05
C ASP A 77 -14.73 -4.57 -5.10
N ASN A 78 -14.84 -5.25 -6.24
CA ASN A 78 -13.87 -5.14 -7.34
C ASN A 78 -14.00 -3.83 -8.13
N SER A 79 -15.12 -3.09 -8.01
CA SER A 79 -15.29 -1.78 -8.66
C SER A 79 -14.29 -0.74 -8.14
N LEU A 80 -13.71 -0.99 -6.95
CA LEU A 80 -12.70 -0.15 -6.32
C LEU A 80 -11.32 -0.25 -6.97
N LEU A 81 -11.10 -1.18 -7.92
CA LEU A 81 -9.81 -1.38 -8.57
C LEU A 81 -9.31 -0.09 -9.25
N LEU A 82 -10.18 0.65 -9.94
CA LEU A 82 -9.80 1.91 -10.59
C LEU A 82 -9.35 2.97 -9.57
N ARG A 83 -10.03 3.06 -8.43
CA ARG A 83 -9.63 3.98 -7.34
C ARG A 83 -8.30 3.56 -6.73
N PHE A 84 -8.10 2.26 -6.54
CA PHE A 84 -6.84 1.70 -6.04
C PHE A 84 -5.67 2.02 -6.96
N LEU A 85 -5.84 1.81 -8.27
CA LEU A 85 -4.84 2.19 -9.28
C LEU A 85 -4.55 3.69 -9.23
N GLY A 86 -5.58 4.54 -9.11
CA GLY A 86 -5.41 5.99 -8.94
C GLY A 86 -4.57 6.35 -7.71
N VAL A 87 -4.82 5.72 -6.56
CA VAL A 87 -4.00 5.90 -5.34
C VAL A 87 -2.56 5.43 -5.57
N TYR A 88 -2.36 4.27 -6.19
CA TYR A 88 -1.02 3.75 -6.50
C TYR A 88 -0.23 4.70 -7.40
N SER A 89 -0.83 5.16 -8.49
CA SER A 89 -0.23 6.13 -9.41
C SER A 89 0.10 7.43 -8.69
N PHE A 90 -0.81 7.96 -7.86
CA PHE A 90 -0.56 9.16 -7.08
C PHE A 90 0.60 8.97 -6.09
N THR A 91 0.62 7.88 -5.32
CA THR A 91 1.70 7.60 -4.38
C THR A 91 3.06 7.44 -5.06
N TYR A 92 3.09 6.87 -6.28
CA TYR A 92 4.31 6.79 -7.07
C TYR A 92 4.84 8.18 -7.43
N VAL A 93 3.97 9.07 -7.93
CA VAL A 93 4.35 10.45 -8.29
C VAL A 93 4.87 11.20 -7.06
N VAL A 94 4.16 11.10 -5.94
CA VAL A 94 4.60 11.72 -4.67
C VAL A 94 5.96 11.18 -4.23
N ASN A 95 6.17 9.87 -4.31
CA ASN A 95 7.46 9.25 -3.97
C ASN A 95 8.60 9.75 -4.86
N VAL A 96 8.40 9.85 -6.17
CA VAL A 96 9.42 10.35 -7.10
C VAL A 96 9.79 11.80 -6.80
N PHE A 97 8.80 12.68 -6.55
CA PHE A 97 9.09 14.06 -6.19
C PHE A 97 9.80 14.17 -4.84
N ALA A 98 9.41 13.36 -3.86
CA ALA A 98 10.03 13.33 -2.55
C ALA A 98 11.51 12.87 -2.64
N LEU A 99 11.80 11.83 -3.43
CA LEU A 99 13.17 11.38 -3.69
C LEU A 99 14.00 12.44 -4.42
N LYS A 100 13.41 13.13 -5.40
CA LYS A 100 14.08 14.25 -6.09
C LYS A 100 14.41 15.38 -5.11
N GLY A 101 13.49 15.71 -4.20
CA GLY A 101 13.72 16.70 -3.13
C GLY A 101 14.86 16.30 -2.21
N LEU A 102 14.86 15.06 -1.71
CA LEU A 102 15.94 14.55 -0.85
C LEU A 102 17.30 14.52 -1.56
N LYS A 103 17.34 14.13 -2.84
CA LYS A 103 18.56 14.23 -3.65
C LYS A 103 19.09 15.66 -3.71
N GLY A 104 18.19 16.64 -3.89
CA GLY A 104 18.53 18.06 -3.89
C GLY A 104 19.11 18.55 -2.56
N LEU A 105 18.76 17.89 -1.45
CA LEU A 105 19.32 18.14 -0.11
C LEU A 105 20.66 17.39 0.13
N GLY A 106 21.21 16.73 -0.89
CA GLY A 106 22.49 16.00 -0.79
C GLY A 106 22.37 14.57 -0.28
N TRP A 107 21.16 14.02 -0.12
CA TRP A 107 21.01 12.63 0.30
C TRP A 107 21.38 11.66 -0.83
N ASN A 108 22.06 10.57 -0.48
CA ASN A 108 22.20 9.42 -1.38
C ASN A 108 20.83 8.75 -1.58
N MET A 109 20.53 8.29 -2.79
CA MET A 109 19.28 7.62 -3.14
C MET A 109 18.96 6.38 -2.30
N TYR A 110 19.95 5.64 -1.83
CA TYR A 110 19.68 4.50 -0.94
C TYR A 110 19.10 4.97 0.39
N LEU A 111 19.67 6.03 0.99
CA LEU A 111 19.17 6.63 2.23
C LEU A 111 17.83 7.33 2.02
N ALA A 112 17.68 8.05 0.91
CA ALA A 112 16.43 8.71 0.56
C ALA A 112 15.28 7.70 0.37
N GLY A 113 15.56 6.58 -0.31
CA GLY A 113 14.63 5.48 -0.48
C GLY A 113 14.22 4.87 0.85
N ALA A 114 15.19 4.54 1.71
CA ALA A 114 14.92 3.98 3.03
C ALA A 114 14.09 4.92 3.91
N ALA A 115 14.43 6.21 3.93
CA ALA A 115 13.70 7.21 4.69
C ALA A 115 12.26 7.40 4.20
N MET A 116 12.00 7.17 2.91
CA MET A 116 10.66 7.30 2.32
C MET A 116 9.78 6.05 2.51
N LEU A 117 10.32 4.90 2.95
CA LEU A 117 9.54 3.67 3.15
C LEU A 117 8.36 3.88 4.12
N LEU A 118 8.63 4.40 5.32
CA LEU A 118 7.59 4.60 6.35
C LEU A 118 6.62 5.75 5.99
N PRO A 119 7.08 6.95 5.59
CA PRO A 119 6.19 8.02 5.17
C PRO A 119 5.26 7.61 4.02
N MET A 120 5.78 6.92 3.01
CA MET A 120 4.97 6.48 1.88
C MET A 120 3.98 5.38 2.28
N ALA A 121 4.36 4.47 3.18
CA ALA A 121 3.44 3.48 3.72
C ALA A 121 2.27 4.14 4.49
N ILE A 122 2.54 5.20 5.27
CA ILE A 122 1.50 5.95 5.98
C ILE A 122 0.57 6.67 4.99
N ILE A 123 1.12 7.36 3.98
CA ILE A 123 0.33 8.04 2.95
C ILE A 123 -0.54 7.03 2.19
N ALA A 124 0.05 5.92 1.74
CA ALA A 124 -0.66 4.87 1.03
C ALA A 124 -1.79 4.27 1.90
N PHE A 125 -1.54 4.03 3.19
CA PHE A 125 -2.57 3.55 4.12
C PHE A 125 -3.73 4.55 4.26
N LEU A 126 -3.42 5.83 4.47
CA LEU A 126 -4.44 6.87 4.64
C LEU A 126 -5.29 7.06 3.38
N LEU A 127 -4.67 7.08 2.20
CA LEU A 127 -5.38 7.20 0.93
C LEU A 127 -6.23 5.97 0.64
N ASN A 128 -5.71 4.76 0.84
CA ASN A 128 -6.48 3.54 0.66
C ASN A 128 -7.67 3.46 1.62
N LYS A 129 -7.45 3.83 2.90
CA LYS A 129 -8.52 3.87 3.90
C LYS A 129 -9.61 4.89 3.55
N ARG A 130 -9.24 6.09 3.07
CA ARG A 130 -10.17 7.20 2.87
C ARG A 130 -10.83 7.21 1.49
N LEU A 131 -10.10 6.85 0.44
CA LEU A 131 -10.56 7.03 -0.95
C LEU A 131 -10.99 5.73 -1.62
N VAL A 132 -10.34 4.61 -1.28
CA VAL A 132 -10.58 3.32 -1.93
C VAL A 132 -11.58 2.52 -1.10
N PHE A 133 -11.20 2.13 0.11
CA PHE A 133 -11.97 1.24 0.97
C PHE A 133 -12.77 2.01 2.01
N MET A 134 -13.55 3.01 1.55
CA MET A 134 -14.54 3.65 2.41
C MET A 134 -15.45 2.57 2.97
N ALA A 135 -15.45 2.39 4.29
CA ALA A 135 -16.41 1.51 4.92
C ALA A 135 -17.82 2.05 4.62
N LYS A 136 -18.56 1.40 3.71
CA LYS A 136 -20.02 1.47 3.78
C LYS A 136 -20.39 0.81 5.10
N LYS A 137 -20.77 1.65 6.07
CA LYS A 137 -21.44 1.22 7.29
C LYS A 137 -22.68 0.41 6.94
#